data_AF-A0A352CD73-F1
#
_entry.id   AF-A0A352CD73-F1
#
_cell.length_a   1.000
_cell.length_b   1.000
_cell.length_c   1.000
_cell.angle_alpha   90.00
_cell.angle_beta   90.00
_cell.angle_gamma   90.00
#
_symmetry.space_group_name_H-M   'P 1'
#
loop_
_entity.id
_entity.type
_entity.pdbx_description
1 polymer ?
#
loop_
_entity_poly.entity_id
_entity_poly.type
_entity_poly.pdbx_seq_one_letter_code
_entity_poly.pdbx_strand_id
1 'polypeptide(L)'
;MSAVLNSLMARTTIAQKLTLLGFLVVAPIALLTTVIIRDNLSDMRASRDEINGVSYLQELWPALVTAARGEGASVDLAGLRDRGREFDDAFESGAAAQSFLGRAQTEPFAATTLNAGLDLVGVIADGAGLVLDRDLSAFYAMEAATDDLPELLGMMRLTADVVRGASDAGLAETVGKLEGARDGVGDALDAAVRFDETGVFGGDIAAGRQQLAAQVRAFEEAVMSGADDAALRARLAETVSSIDGVWRATIVDLADMYATRAEARRNALIANVVLAIGLLAVAALVMLGIGHGIITGVSSLVARMQRLMEGDVESDVPHRADRNELGEIAKAVIVFRQNAIDMRRLEEARLAAEAKAAEDRALLEAELNASVGAVVAAAGRGDFSQRAAESERLGNLRSIASGLNGLCAAAEAFLADADRAAAAFAAGDLSHRITRTYEGRFGIVADNLNRAAGAAGQAMGQATLAAKTTLGAAQEIQTAAEDMSARAEEQAANLEETAAALEEMTSSVKQNADNAREAAASARQ
;
A
#
# COMPACT_ATOMS: atom_id res chain seq x y z
N MET A 1 -0.64 -23.74 -4.08
CA MET A 1 -0.05 -22.73 -4.98
C MET A 1 -0.54 -21.31 -4.67
N SER A 2 -1.86 -21.07 -4.59
CA SER A 2 -2.45 -19.75 -4.25
C SER A 2 -1.94 -19.13 -2.92
N ALA A 3 -1.85 -19.89 -1.82
CA ALA A 3 -1.39 -19.36 -0.53
C ALA A 3 0.10 -18.92 -0.52
N VAL A 4 0.96 -19.64 -1.24
CA VAL A 4 2.39 -19.31 -1.38
C VAL A 4 2.57 -18.08 -2.27
N LEU A 5 1.79 -17.98 -3.35
CA LEU A 5 1.81 -16.83 -4.24
C LEU A 5 1.34 -15.55 -3.52
N ASN A 6 0.28 -15.64 -2.70
CA ASN A 6 -0.21 -14.52 -1.91
C ASN A 6 0.79 -14.05 -0.84
N SER A 7 1.49 -14.98 -0.18
CA SER A 7 2.56 -14.69 0.77
C SER A 7 3.72 -13.92 0.11
N LEU A 8 4.14 -14.34 -1.09
CA LEU A 8 5.17 -13.67 -1.89
C LEU A 8 4.71 -12.30 -2.42
N MET A 9 3.47 -12.20 -2.89
CA MET A 9 2.86 -10.95 -3.35
C MET A 9 2.69 -9.92 -2.21
N ALA A 10 2.50 -10.37 -0.97
CA ALA A 10 2.37 -9.46 0.17
C ALA A 10 3.70 -8.80 0.57
N ARG A 11 4.85 -9.43 0.26
CA ARG A 11 6.19 -8.96 0.65
C ARG A 11 6.94 -8.21 -0.45
N THR A 12 6.41 -8.18 -1.66
CA THR A 12 7.08 -7.61 -2.84
C THR A 12 6.60 -6.20 -3.14
N THR A 13 7.52 -5.32 -3.51
CA THR A 13 7.21 -3.95 -3.94
C THR A 13 6.46 -3.96 -5.28
N ILE A 14 5.75 -2.86 -5.58
CA ILE A 14 5.04 -2.71 -6.86
C ILE A 14 6.00 -2.88 -8.05
N ALA A 15 7.23 -2.37 -7.93
CA ALA A 15 8.26 -2.54 -8.96
C ALA A 15 8.59 -4.02 -9.23
N GLN A 16 8.81 -4.82 -8.18
CA GLN A 16 9.11 -6.25 -8.31
C GLN A 16 7.96 -7.03 -8.96
N LYS A 17 6.71 -6.68 -8.62
CA LYS A 17 5.52 -7.29 -9.22
C LYS A 17 5.42 -6.98 -10.71
N LEU A 18 5.71 -5.75 -11.11
CA LEU A 18 5.74 -5.34 -12.51
C LEU A 18 6.86 -6.04 -13.28
N THR A 19 8.04 -6.23 -12.68
CA THR A 19 9.13 -7.00 -13.29
C THR A 19 8.74 -8.47 -13.51
N LEU A 20 8.07 -9.09 -12.52
CA LEU A 20 7.55 -10.46 -12.65
C LEU A 20 6.50 -10.58 -13.75
N LEU A 21 5.58 -9.63 -13.84
CA LEU A 21 4.59 -9.57 -14.93
C LEU A 21 5.29 -9.42 -16.29
N GLY A 22 6.35 -8.61 -16.35
CA GLY A 22 7.18 -8.46 -17.52
C GLY A 22 7.81 -9.77 -17.99
N PHE A 23 8.35 -10.55 -17.05
CA PHE A 23 8.92 -11.86 -17.34
C PHE A 23 7.87 -12.83 -17.89
N LEU A 24 6.63 -12.76 -17.39
CA LEU A 24 5.51 -13.57 -17.87
C LEU A 24 5.15 -13.28 -19.35
N VAL A 25 5.32 -12.04 -19.80
CA VAL A 25 5.06 -11.63 -21.20
C VAL A 25 6.24 -11.99 -22.11
N VAL A 26 7.47 -11.82 -21.63
CA VAL A 26 8.68 -12.06 -22.43
C VAL A 26 8.96 -13.56 -22.62
N ALA A 27 8.71 -14.39 -21.60
CA ALA A 27 9.07 -15.81 -21.65
C ALA A 27 8.39 -16.61 -22.78
N PRO A 28 7.08 -16.47 -23.05
CA PRO A 28 6.43 -17.14 -24.19
C PRO A 28 6.98 -16.68 -25.54
N ILE A 29 7.26 -15.38 -25.70
CA ILE A 29 7.84 -14.81 -26.92
C ILE A 29 9.23 -15.39 -27.16
N ALA A 30 10.07 -15.43 -26.12
CA ALA A 30 11.41 -16.00 -26.20
C ALA A 30 11.37 -17.51 -26.53
N LEU A 31 10.45 -18.27 -25.93
CA LEU A 31 10.28 -19.69 -26.19
C LEU A 31 9.86 -19.96 -27.65
N LEU A 32 8.80 -19.30 -28.12
CA LEU A 32 8.33 -19.43 -29.51
C LEU A 32 9.42 -19.02 -30.50
N THR A 33 10.10 -17.91 -30.25
CA THR A 33 11.22 -17.45 -31.09
C THR A 33 12.33 -18.49 -31.15
N THR A 34 12.67 -19.12 -30.03
CA THR A 34 13.71 -20.16 -29.97
C THR A 34 13.32 -21.38 -30.79
N VAL A 35 12.06 -21.83 -30.72
CA VAL A 35 11.55 -22.95 -31.53
C VAL A 35 11.61 -22.61 -33.01
N ILE A 36 11.10 -21.45 -33.41
CA ILE A 36 11.11 -21.00 -34.81
C ILE A 36 12.54 -20.91 -35.36
N ILE A 37 13.47 -20.31 -34.60
CA ILE A 37 14.88 -20.21 -35.01
C ILE A 37 15.49 -21.60 -35.15
N ARG A 38 15.23 -22.50 -34.20
CA ARG A 38 15.78 -23.87 -34.22
C ARG A 38 15.30 -24.63 -35.46
N ASP A 39 14.01 -24.56 -35.78
CA ASP A 39 13.44 -25.25 -36.94
C ASP A 39 14.04 -24.69 -38.24
N ASN A 40 14.07 -23.36 -38.39
CA ASN A 40 14.69 -22.72 -39.56
C ASN A 40 16.18 -23.06 -39.70
N LEU A 41 16.94 -23.15 -38.59
CA LEU A 41 18.35 -23.54 -38.63
C LEU A 41 18.54 -25.01 -39.04
N SER A 42 17.63 -25.90 -38.63
CA SER A 42 17.64 -27.30 -39.06
C SER A 42 17.39 -27.41 -40.56
N ASP A 43 16.35 -26.72 -41.04
CA ASP A 43 15.98 -26.69 -42.46
C ASP A 43 17.06 -26.04 -43.33
N MET A 44 17.76 -25.02 -42.82
CA MET A 44 18.90 -24.40 -43.52
C MET A 44 20.12 -25.33 -43.61
N ARG A 45 20.34 -26.19 -42.62
CA ARG A 45 21.41 -27.21 -42.69
C ARG A 45 21.06 -28.25 -43.73
N ALA A 46 19.84 -28.79 -43.70
CA ALA A 46 19.36 -29.74 -44.70
C ALA A 46 19.53 -29.18 -46.12
N SER A 47 19.07 -27.94 -46.39
CA SER A 47 19.26 -27.35 -47.72
C SER A 47 20.70 -27.06 -48.09
N ARG A 48 21.59 -26.84 -47.11
CA ARG A 48 23.01 -26.70 -47.39
C ARG A 48 23.63 -28.05 -47.78
N ASP A 49 23.23 -29.11 -47.11
CA ASP A 49 23.68 -30.48 -47.40
C ASP A 49 23.16 -30.92 -48.77
N GLU A 50 21.90 -30.62 -49.12
CA GLU A 50 21.31 -30.82 -50.46
C GLU A 50 22.14 -30.11 -51.56
N ILE A 51 22.42 -28.80 -51.40
CA ILE A 51 23.22 -28.02 -52.36
C ILE A 51 24.65 -28.59 -52.50
N ASN A 52 25.27 -28.96 -51.37
CA ASN A 52 26.62 -29.52 -51.36
C ASN A 52 26.65 -30.91 -52.03
N GLY A 53 25.64 -31.75 -51.79
CA GLY A 53 25.48 -33.05 -52.44
C GLY A 53 25.35 -32.91 -53.94
N VAL A 54 24.49 -32.00 -54.41
CA VAL A 54 24.35 -31.65 -55.83
C VAL A 54 25.68 -31.18 -56.42
N SER A 55 26.41 -30.29 -55.73
CA SER A 55 27.73 -29.85 -56.19
C SER A 55 28.75 -30.99 -56.23
N TYR A 56 28.66 -31.97 -55.33
CA TYR A 56 29.56 -33.12 -55.33
C TYR A 56 29.25 -34.04 -56.53
N LEU A 57 27.96 -34.29 -56.80
CA LEU A 57 27.53 -35.03 -57.98
C LEU A 57 27.96 -34.36 -59.29
N GLN A 58 27.92 -33.02 -59.37
CA GLN A 58 28.38 -32.25 -60.55
C GLN A 58 29.87 -32.45 -60.86
N GLU A 59 30.71 -32.72 -59.85
CA GLU A 59 32.13 -33.04 -60.03
C GLU A 59 32.36 -34.53 -60.35
N LEU A 60 31.47 -35.41 -59.89
CA LEU A 60 31.53 -36.85 -60.18
C LEU A 60 31.07 -37.20 -61.60
N TRP A 61 29.98 -36.58 -62.04
CA TRP A 61 29.30 -36.94 -63.28
C TRP A 61 30.18 -36.91 -64.54
N PRO A 62 31.05 -35.90 -64.78
CA PRO A 62 31.94 -35.90 -65.93
C PRO A 62 32.85 -37.14 -65.98
N ALA A 63 33.27 -37.64 -64.81
CA ALA A 63 34.08 -38.85 -64.72
C ALA A 63 33.29 -40.10 -65.11
N LEU A 64 32.01 -40.20 -64.71
CA LEU A 64 31.11 -41.30 -65.09
C LEU A 64 30.81 -41.30 -66.59
N VAL A 65 30.50 -40.13 -67.15
CA VAL A 65 30.24 -39.97 -68.59
C VAL A 65 31.48 -40.37 -69.41
N THR A 66 32.68 -39.99 -68.95
CA THR A 66 33.94 -40.36 -69.60
C THR A 66 34.18 -41.87 -69.51
N ALA A 67 33.95 -42.48 -68.33
CA ALA A 67 34.07 -43.93 -68.14
C ALA A 67 33.08 -44.73 -69.01
N ALA A 68 31.85 -44.23 -69.17
CA ALA A 68 30.80 -44.87 -69.96
C ALA A 68 31.02 -44.78 -71.49
N ARG A 69 31.70 -43.74 -71.99
CA ARG A 69 32.03 -43.62 -73.43
C ARG A 69 33.07 -44.64 -73.90
N GLY A 70 33.94 -45.12 -73.01
CA GLY A 70 34.87 -46.20 -73.29
C GLY A 70 36.09 -45.87 -74.18
N GLU A 71 36.21 -44.65 -74.72
CA GLU A 71 37.35 -44.20 -75.53
C GLU A 71 37.66 -42.71 -75.28
N GLY A 72 38.96 -42.36 -75.17
CA GLY A 72 39.46 -40.98 -75.18
C GLY A 72 39.41 -40.22 -73.84
N ALA A 73 40.50 -39.50 -73.57
CA ALA A 73 40.77 -38.63 -72.42
C ALA A 73 41.09 -39.33 -71.08
N SER A 74 42.04 -38.73 -70.34
CA SER A 74 42.23 -38.98 -68.91
C SER A 74 41.00 -38.50 -68.17
N VAL A 75 40.46 -39.32 -67.28
CA VAL A 75 39.42 -38.90 -66.34
C VAL A 75 40.02 -37.82 -65.44
N ASP A 76 39.51 -36.60 -65.49
CA ASP A 76 39.87 -35.57 -64.53
C ASP A 76 39.20 -35.89 -63.19
N LEU A 77 40.03 -36.06 -62.16
CA LEU A 77 39.60 -36.42 -60.80
C LEU A 77 40.00 -35.34 -59.79
N ALA A 78 40.55 -34.21 -60.24
CA ALA A 78 41.03 -33.16 -59.35
C ALA A 78 39.88 -32.55 -58.55
N GLY A 79 38.82 -32.08 -59.24
CA GLY A 79 37.63 -31.51 -58.62
C GLY A 79 36.94 -32.50 -57.68
N LEU A 80 36.80 -33.76 -58.10
CA LEU A 80 36.23 -34.82 -57.27
C LEU A 80 37.02 -35.08 -55.99
N ARG A 81 38.36 -35.11 -56.05
CA ARG A 81 39.20 -35.28 -54.85
C ARG A 81 39.09 -34.08 -53.90
N ASP A 82 38.98 -32.87 -54.44
CA ASP A 82 38.85 -31.67 -53.62
C ASP A 82 37.49 -31.61 -52.94
N ARG A 83 36.39 -31.97 -53.64
CA ARG A 83 35.07 -32.12 -53.01
C ARG A 83 35.00 -33.26 -52.01
N GLY A 84 35.62 -34.40 -52.30
CA GLY A 84 35.66 -35.53 -51.36
C GLY A 84 36.34 -35.14 -50.04
N ARG A 85 37.45 -34.39 -50.08
CA ARG A 85 38.07 -33.86 -48.85
C ARG A 85 37.16 -32.93 -48.04
N GLU A 86 36.23 -32.24 -48.71
CA GLU A 86 35.30 -31.30 -48.08
C GLU A 86 34.08 -32.02 -47.48
N PHE A 87 33.57 -33.06 -48.15
CA PHE A 87 32.24 -33.61 -47.87
C PHE A 87 32.18 -35.12 -47.57
N ASP A 88 33.26 -35.90 -47.79
CA ASP A 88 33.24 -37.36 -47.59
C ASP A 88 32.88 -37.77 -46.15
N ASP A 89 33.36 -37.03 -45.16
CA ASP A 89 33.05 -37.27 -43.75
C ASP A 89 31.60 -36.88 -43.42
N ALA A 90 31.07 -35.84 -44.06
CA ALA A 90 29.71 -35.34 -43.82
C ALA A 90 28.65 -36.27 -44.41
N PHE A 91 28.94 -36.86 -45.57
CA PHE A 91 28.01 -37.74 -46.31
C PHE A 91 28.35 -39.23 -46.17
N GLU A 92 29.32 -39.58 -45.33
CA GLU A 92 29.81 -40.96 -45.15
C GLU A 92 30.26 -41.64 -46.48
N SER A 93 30.66 -40.84 -47.48
CA SER A 93 30.97 -41.30 -48.84
C SER A 93 32.43 -41.66 -49.08
N GLY A 94 33.33 -41.42 -48.11
CA GLY A 94 34.77 -41.58 -48.28
C GLY A 94 35.23 -42.99 -48.73
N ALA A 95 34.57 -44.05 -48.27
CA ALA A 95 34.91 -45.42 -48.70
C ALA A 95 34.53 -45.66 -50.18
N ALA A 96 33.34 -45.21 -50.59
CA ALA A 96 32.88 -45.30 -51.97
C ALA A 96 33.73 -44.41 -52.89
N ALA A 97 34.09 -43.21 -52.43
CA ALA A 97 34.92 -42.26 -53.17
C ALA A 97 36.32 -42.81 -53.41
N GLN A 98 36.95 -43.39 -52.39
CA GLN A 98 38.26 -44.04 -52.56
C GLN A 98 38.21 -45.25 -53.50
N SER A 99 37.15 -46.05 -53.43
CA SER A 99 36.93 -47.19 -54.34
C SER A 99 36.87 -46.74 -55.80
N PHE A 100 36.06 -45.72 -56.10
CA PHE A 100 35.95 -45.14 -57.43
C PHE A 100 37.27 -44.49 -57.89
N LEU A 101 37.85 -43.60 -57.08
CA LEU A 101 39.08 -42.89 -57.40
C LEU A 101 40.27 -43.82 -57.68
N GLY A 102 40.36 -44.95 -56.97
CA GLY A 102 41.38 -45.97 -57.19
C GLY A 102 41.18 -46.67 -58.53
N ARG A 103 39.96 -47.15 -58.79
CA ARG A 103 39.63 -47.86 -60.04
C ARG A 103 39.70 -46.97 -61.27
N ALA A 104 39.27 -45.71 -61.17
CA ALA A 104 39.35 -44.73 -62.24
C ALA A 104 40.80 -44.41 -62.66
N GLN A 105 41.78 -44.60 -61.78
CA GLN A 105 43.20 -44.44 -62.11
C GLN A 105 43.80 -45.67 -62.79
N THR A 106 43.37 -46.88 -62.42
CA THR A 106 43.95 -48.13 -62.92
C THR A 106 43.24 -48.67 -64.16
N GLU A 107 41.91 -48.62 -64.17
CA GLU A 107 41.03 -49.22 -65.18
C GLU A 107 39.85 -48.27 -65.50
N PRO A 108 40.10 -47.06 -66.03
CA PRO A 108 39.10 -46.00 -66.17
C PRO A 108 37.83 -46.37 -66.95
N PHE A 109 37.93 -47.34 -67.87
CA PHE A 109 36.85 -47.74 -68.77
C PHE A 109 36.24 -49.11 -68.45
N ALA A 110 36.65 -49.73 -67.34
CA ALA A 110 36.10 -51.01 -66.90
C ALA A 110 34.68 -50.82 -66.34
N ALA A 111 33.79 -51.79 -66.59
CA ALA A 111 32.44 -51.79 -66.03
C ALA A 111 32.46 -51.73 -64.48
N THR A 112 33.47 -52.31 -63.84
CA THR A 112 33.71 -52.23 -62.39
C THR A 112 34.00 -50.82 -61.90
N THR A 113 34.64 -49.98 -62.71
CA THR A 113 34.88 -48.56 -62.41
C THR A 113 33.59 -47.76 -62.50
N LEU A 114 32.80 -47.99 -63.55
CA LEU A 114 31.49 -47.35 -63.70
C LEU A 114 30.57 -47.72 -62.53
N ASN A 115 30.46 -49.00 -62.19
CA ASN A 115 29.66 -49.46 -61.05
C ASN A 115 30.11 -48.83 -59.72
N ALA A 116 31.42 -48.71 -59.48
CA ALA A 116 31.94 -48.03 -58.29
C ALA A 116 31.53 -46.55 -58.21
N GLY A 117 31.40 -45.92 -59.38
CA GLY A 117 30.97 -44.54 -59.51
C GLY A 117 29.46 -44.38 -59.33
N LEU A 118 28.66 -45.31 -59.84
CA LEU A 118 27.22 -45.39 -59.59
C LEU A 118 26.92 -45.63 -58.10
N ASP A 119 27.67 -46.54 -57.45
CA ASP A 119 27.60 -46.76 -56.00
C ASP A 119 27.89 -45.45 -55.23
N LEU A 120 28.89 -44.68 -55.68
CA LEU A 120 29.22 -43.39 -55.08
C LEU A 120 28.09 -42.37 -55.24
N VAL A 121 27.40 -42.33 -56.39
CA VAL A 121 26.22 -41.46 -56.59
C VAL A 121 25.17 -41.74 -55.53
N GLY A 122 24.83 -43.01 -55.31
CA GLY A 122 23.86 -43.43 -54.30
C GLY A 122 24.26 -43.00 -52.89
N VAL A 123 25.52 -43.25 -52.50
CA VAL A 123 26.01 -42.87 -51.15
C VAL A 123 26.03 -41.34 -50.96
N ILE A 124 26.41 -40.57 -51.98
CA ILE A 124 26.35 -39.10 -51.92
C ILE A 124 24.90 -38.63 -51.80
N ALA A 125 23.98 -39.20 -52.59
CA ALA A 125 22.57 -38.83 -52.58
C ALA A 125 21.91 -39.12 -51.22
N ASP A 126 22.18 -40.29 -50.64
CA ASP A 126 21.71 -40.68 -49.31
C ASP A 126 22.30 -39.77 -48.22
N GLY A 127 23.62 -39.58 -48.23
CA GLY A 127 24.33 -38.79 -47.23
C GLY A 127 23.97 -37.30 -47.25
N ALA A 128 23.68 -36.74 -48.43
CA ALA A 128 23.20 -35.38 -48.59
C ALA A 128 21.69 -35.22 -48.38
N GLY A 129 20.95 -36.32 -48.18
CA GLY A 129 19.51 -36.31 -47.96
C GLY A 129 18.68 -36.03 -49.23
N LEU A 130 19.25 -36.22 -50.42
CA LEU A 130 18.59 -35.90 -51.69
C LEU A 130 17.44 -36.87 -52.03
N VAL A 131 17.44 -38.07 -51.45
CA VAL A 131 16.48 -39.14 -51.76
C VAL A 131 15.10 -38.90 -51.11
N LEU A 132 15.01 -38.06 -50.07
CA LEU A 132 13.77 -37.79 -49.34
C LEU A 132 13.44 -36.29 -49.28
N ASP A 133 13.11 -35.71 -50.44
CA ASP A 133 12.49 -34.37 -50.48
C ASP A 133 10.98 -34.46 -50.22
N ARG A 134 10.44 -33.47 -49.49
CA ARG A 134 8.98 -33.35 -49.26
C ARG A 134 8.25 -32.80 -50.47
N ASP A 135 8.96 -32.10 -51.35
CA ASP A 135 8.44 -31.60 -52.59
C ASP A 135 8.51 -32.69 -53.68
N LEU A 136 7.36 -32.99 -54.27
CA LEU A 136 7.23 -34.06 -55.26
C LEU A 136 8.07 -33.79 -56.51
N SER A 137 8.15 -32.54 -56.99
CA SER A 137 8.92 -32.22 -58.20
C SER A 137 10.42 -32.44 -57.97
N ALA A 138 10.91 -32.02 -56.80
CA ALA A 138 12.29 -32.24 -56.37
C ALA A 138 12.61 -33.72 -56.19
N PHE A 139 11.68 -34.46 -55.56
CA PHE A 139 11.81 -35.89 -55.34
C PHE A 139 12.01 -36.64 -56.66
N TYR A 140 11.13 -36.43 -57.65
CA TYR A 140 11.21 -37.12 -58.94
C TYR A 140 12.40 -36.64 -59.79
N ALA A 141 12.77 -35.35 -59.71
CA ALA A 141 13.97 -34.86 -60.38
C ALA A 141 15.25 -35.47 -59.78
N MET A 142 15.29 -35.66 -58.46
CA MET A 142 16.39 -36.35 -57.79
C MET A 142 16.41 -37.84 -58.14
N GLU A 143 15.26 -38.54 -58.12
CA GLU A 143 15.13 -39.93 -58.56
C GLU A 143 15.72 -40.12 -59.97
N ALA A 144 15.33 -39.26 -60.91
CA ALA A 144 15.89 -39.28 -62.26
C ALA A 144 17.42 -39.02 -62.28
N ALA A 145 17.91 -38.08 -61.48
CA ALA A 145 19.31 -37.66 -61.49
C ALA A 145 20.26 -38.59 -60.72
N THR A 146 19.81 -39.25 -59.66
CA THR A 146 20.66 -40.09 -58.80
C THR A 146 20.45 -41.59 -58.99
N ASP A 147 19.34 -42.01 -59.57
CA ASP A 147 19.02 -43.42 -59.77
C ASP A 147 18.83 -43.75 -61.25
N ASP A 148 17.79 -43.23 -61.90
CA ASP A 148 17.39 -43.70 -63.23
C ASP A 148 18.39 -43.37 -64.35
N LEU A 149 18.90 -42.13 -64.42
CA LEU A 149 19.89 -41.73 -65.44
C LEU A 149 21.25 -42.41 -65.21
N PRO A 150 21.77 -42.51 -63.97
CA PRO A 150 22.94 -43.33 -63.67
C PRO A 150 22.75 -44.83 -64.01
N GLU A 151 21.60 -45.42 -63.69
CA GLU A 151 21.28 -46.81 -64.04
C GLU A 151 21.26 -47.00 -65.56
N LEU A 152 20.58 -46.11 -66.28
CA LEU A 152 20.53 -46.11 -67.74
C LEU A 152 21.94 -46.00 -68.34
N LEU A 153 22.82 -45.14 -67.79
CA LEU A 153 24.21 -45.01 -68.21
C LEU A 153 24.98 -46.33 -68.03
N GLY A 154 24.80 -46.99 -66.88
CA GLY A 154 25.37 -48.31 -66.59
C GLY A 154 24.89 -49.40 -67.55
N MET A 155 23.58 -49.46 -67.79
CA MET A 155 22.97 -50.43 -68.70
C MET A 155 23.39 -50.22 -70.15
N MET A 156 23.51 -48.97 -70.60
CA MET A 156 24.01 -48.65 -71.95
C MET A 156 25.43 -49.20 -72.16
N ARG A 157 26.31 -49.01 -71.17
CA ARG A 157 27.68 -49.53 -71.21
C ARG A 157 27.71 -51.06 -71.18
N LEU A 158 26.94 -51.67 -70.28
CA LEU A 158 26.87 -53.13 -70.13
C LEU A 158 26.32 -53.78 -71.40
N THR A 159 25.29 -53.21 -72.01
CA THR A 159 24.71 -53.68 -73.27
C THR A 159 25.76 -53.64 -74.38
N ALA A 160 26.51 -52.55 -74.51
CA ALA A 160 27.57 -52.44 -75.52
C ALA A 160 28.68 -53.50 -75.36
N ASP A 161 29.01 -53.90 -74.12
CA ASP A 161 30.01 -54.93 -73.86
C ASP A 161 29.48 -56.36 -74.08
N VAL A 162 28.20 -56.62 -73.73
CA VAL A 162 27.55 -57.94 -73.82
C VAL A 162 27.20 -58.34 -75.26
N VAL A 163 27.01 -57.38 -76.18
CA VAL A 163 26.72 -57.64 -77.60
C VAL A 163 27.75 -58.56 -78.27
N ARG A 164 28.97 -58.64 -77.73
CA ARG A 164 30.01 -59.57 -78.21
C ARG A 164 29.71 -61.02 -77.79
N GLY A 165 29.05 -61.77 -78.67
CA GLY A 165 28.89 -63.22 -78.55
C GLY A 165 27.70 -63.68 -77.69
N ALA A 166 26.78 -62.77 -77.36
CA ALA A 166 25.50 -63.11 -76.75
C ALA A 166 24.59 -63.87 -77.73
N SER A 167 23.70 -64.72 -77.20
CA SER A 167 22.63 -65.34 -77.98
C SER A 167 21.50 -64.35 -78.23
N ASP A 168 20.68 -64.57 -79.26
CA ASP A 168 19.51 -63.74 -79.58
C ASP A 168 18.59 -63.55 -78.36
N ALA A 169 18.44 -64.59 -77.53
CA ALA A 169 17.65 -64.54 -76.29
C ALA A 169 18.30 -63.66 -75.21
N GLY A 170 19.63 -63.69 -75.07
CA GLY A 170 20.36 -62.84 -74.13
C GLY A 170 20.41 -61.36 -74.57
N LEU A 171 20.46 -61.11 -75.88
CA LEU A 171 20.33 -59.77 -76.45
C LEU A 171 18.94 -59.20 -76.18
N ALA A 172 17.88 -59.96 -76.44
CA ALA A 172 16.50 -59.54 -76.17
C ALA A 172 16.26 -59.24 -74.68
N GLU A 173 16.81 -60.04 -73.76
CA GLU A 173 16.74 -59.77 -72.31
C GLU A 173 17.43 -58.44 -71.95
N THR A 174 18.63 -58.22 -72.49
CA THR A 174 19.43 -57.02 -72.19
C THR A 174 18.75 -55.76 -72.74
N VAL A 175 18.23 -55.83 -73.97
CA VAL A 175 17.46 -54.73 -74.58
C VAL A 175 16.18 -54.47 -73.81
N GLY A 176 15.46 -55.49 -73.34
CA GLY A 176 14.26 -55.30 -72.51
C GLY A 176 14.54 -54.61 -71.16
N LYS A 177 15.70 -54.88 -70.52
CA LYS A 177 16.13 -54.13 -69.33
C LYS A 177 16.43 -52.67 -69.65
N LEU A 178 17.07 -52.42 -70.79
CA LEU A 178 17.37 -51.07 -71.26
C LEU A 178 16.10 -50.27 -71.57
N GLU A 179 15.10 -50.91 -72.19
CA GLU A 179 13.76 -50.32 -72.41
C GLU A 179 13.11 -49.92 -71.09
N GLY A 180 13.18 -50.79 -70.07
CA GLY A 180 12.67 -50.51 -68.73
C GLY A 180 13.33 -49.31 -68.07
N ALA A 181 14.67 -49.23 -68.11
CA ALA A 181 15.41 -48.09 -67.56
C ALA A 181 15.11 -46.78 -68.30
N ARG A 182 14.98 -46.82 -69.64
CA ARG A 182 14.57 -45.67 -70.44
C ARG A 182 13.18 -45.16 -70.05
N ASP A 183 12.23 -46.08 -69.88
CA ASP A 183 10.85 -45.72 -69.52
C ASP A 183 10.79 -45.18 -68.08
N GLY A 184 11.57 -45.74 -67.15
CA GLY A 184 11.75 -45.20 -65.79
C GLY A 184 12.23 -43.75 -65.77
N VAL A 185 13.32 -43.45 -66.49
CA VAL A 185 13.79 -42.06 -66.68
C VAL A 185 12.68 -41.16 -67.24
N GLY A 186 11.93 -41.66 -68.22
CA GLY A 186 10.82 -40.91 -68.82
C GLY A 186 9.73 -40.56 -67.81
N ASP A 187 9.31 -41.55 -67.02
CA ASP A 187 8.27 -41.43 -66.00
C ASP A 187 8.68 -40.49 -64.86
N ALA A 188 9.92 -40.60 -64.36
CA ALA A 188 10.44 -39.74 -63.31
C ALA A 188 10.54 -38.28 -63.78
N LEU A 189 11.09 -38.02 -64.98
CA LEU A 189 11.16 -36.66 -65.52
C LEU A 189 9.76 -36.08 -65.83
N ASP A 190 8.82 -36.90 -66.31
CA ASP A 190 7.43 -36.46 -66.50
C ASP A 190 6.73 -36.13 -65.18
N ALA A 191 7.00 -36.90 -64.13
CA ALA A 191 6.49 -36.63 -62.79
C ALA A 191 7.09 -35.34 -62.22
N ALA A 192 8.40 -35.14 -62.36
CA ALA A 192 9.09 -33.91 -61.95
C ALA A 192 8.46 -32.66 -62.58
N VAL A 193 8.27 -32.66 -63.90
CA VAL A 193 7.63 -31.55 -64.63
C VAL A 193 6.15 -31.39 -64.26
N ARG A 194 5.43 -32.49 -64.04
CA ARG A 194 4.00 -32.45 -63.70
C ARG A 194 3.73 -31.84 -62.33
N PHE A 195 4.58 -32.14 -61.35
CA PHE A 195 4.45 -31.63 -59.98
C PHE A 195 5.12 -30.26 -59.77
N ASP A 196 5.84 -29.77 -60.77
CA ASP A 196 6.50 -28.47 -60.70
C ASP A 196 5.51 -27.31 -60.91
N GLU A 197 5.10 -26.70 -59.79
CA GLU A 197 4.26 -25.51 -59.80
C GLU A 197 5.03 -24.23 -60.20
N THR A 198 6.36 -24.27 -60.15
CA THR A 198 7.24 -23.10 -60.35
C THR A 198 7.73 -22.95 -61.78
N GLY A 199 7.67 -24.02 -62.57
CA GLY A 199 8.13 -24.06 -63.96
C GLY A 199 9.66 -24.13 -64.10
N VAL A 200 10.37 -24.49 -63.03
CA VAL A 200 11.82 -24.69 -62.99
C VAL A 200 12.25 -25.83 -63.92
N PHE A 201 11.52 -26.95 -63.96
CA PHE A 201 11.90 -28.17 -64.70
C PHE A 201 11.39 -28.21 -66.16
N GLY A 202 10.87 -27.10 -66.70
CA GLY A 202 9.94 -27.17 -67.84
C GLY A 202 10.52 -27.26 -69.26
N GLY A 203 11.67 -26.61 -69.55
CA GLY A 203 12.12 -26.38 -70.92
C GLY A 203 13.10 -27.42 -71.45
N ASP A 204 14.31 -27.39 -70.90
CA ASP A 204 15.44 -28.17 -71.40
C ASP A 204 15.29 -29.66 -71.08
N ILE A 205 14.66 -30.00 -69.95
CA ILE A 205 14.35 -31.38 -69.56
C ILE A 205 13.29 -31.99 -70.50
N ALA A 206 12.25 -31.24 -70.85
CA ALA A 206 11.18 -31.73 -71.72
C ALA A 206 11.66 -31.96 -73.16
N ALA A 207 12.55 -31.11 -73.68
CA ALA A 207 13.19 -31.33 -74.98
C ALA A 207 14.22 -32.46 -74.90
N GLY A 208 15.06 -32.45 -73.86
CA GLY A 208 16.12 -33.42 -73.64
C GLY A 208 15.61 -34.85 -73.47
N ARG A 209 14.50 -35.06 -72.75
CA ARG A 209 13.92 -36.40 -72.55
C ARG A 209 13.42 -37.03 -73.86
N GLN A 210 12.80 -36.23 -74.74
CA GLN A 210 12.30 -36.72 -76.03
C GLN A 210 13.47 -37.14 -76.93
N GLN A 211 14.53 -36.33 -76.93
CA GLN A 211 15.76 -36.65 -77.62
C GLN A 211 16.41 -37.90 -77.04
N LEU A 212 16.52 -38.01 -75.71
CA LEU A 212 17.09 -39.17 -75.03
C LEU A 212 16.33 -40.46 -75.37
N ALA A 213 15.01 -40.46 -75.27
CA ALA A 213 14.19 -41.63 -75.62
C ALA A 213 14.39 -42.07 -77.07
N ALA A 214 14.53 -41.13 -78.01
CA ALA A 214 14.82 -41.42 -79.41
C ALA A 214 16.25 -41.98 -79.61
N GLN A 215 17.24 -41.48 -78.85
CA GLN A 215 18.61 -41.97 -78.91
C GLN A 215 18.74 -43.40 -78.38
N VAL A 216 18.12 -43.68 -77.23
CA VAL A 216 18.11 -45.03 -76.64
C VAL A 216 17.41 -46.03 -77.56
N ARG A 217 16.24 -45.71 -78.12
CA ARG A 217 15.51 -46.59 -79.07
C ARG A 217 16.33 -47.00 -80.29
N ALA A 218 17.05 -46.06 -80.86
CA ALA A 218 17.88 -46.35 -82.02
C ALA A 218 19.16 -47.10 -81.64
N PHE A 219 19.64 -46.99 -80.39
CA PHE A 219 20.68 -47.88 -79.88
C PHE A 219 20.13 -49.31 -79.72
N GLU A 220 18.94 -49.48 -79.14
CA GLU A 220 18.23 -50.77 -79.06
C GLU A 220 18.09 -51.40 -80.46
N GLU A 221 17.67 -50.62 -81.46
CA GLU A 221 17.53 -51.07 -82.85
C GLU A 221 18.87 -51.46 -83.49
N ALA A 222 19.94 -50.69 -83.23
CA ALA A 222 21.29 -51.02 -83.72
C ALA A 222 21.82 -52.33 -83.10
N VAL A 223 21.54 -52.56 -81.81
CA VAL A 223 21.88 -53.81 -81.12
C VAL A 223 21.13 -54.99 -81.73
N MET A 224 19.81 -54.87 -81.91
CA MET A 224 18.97 -55.96 -82.41
C MET A 224 19.17 -56.26 -83.90
N SER A 225 19.58 -55.26 -84.69
CA SER A 225 19.90 -55.43 -86.11
C SER A 225 21.30 -56.02 -86.37
N GLY A 226 22.11 -56.20 -85.32
CA GLY A 226 23.47 -56.71 -85.44
C GLY A 226 24.42 -55.71 -86.09
N ALA A 227 24.28 -54.42 -85.78
CA ALA A 227 25.19 -53.37 -86.26
C ALA A 227 26.64 -53.68 -85.89
N ASP A 228 27.59 -53.18 -86.69
CA ASP A 228 29.01 -53.37 -86.41
C ASP A 228 29.47 -52.57 -85.16
N ASP A 229 30.63 -52.95 -84.62
CA ASP A 229 31.18 -52.39 -83.38
C ASP A 229 31.46 -50.87 -83.51
N ALA A 230 31.76 -50.38 -84.71
CA ALA A 230 31.97 -48.96 -84.95
C ALA A 230 30.66 -48.17 -84.87
N ALA A 231 29.58 -48.69 -85.49
CA ALA A 231 28.25 -48.11 -85.44
C ALA A 231 27.66 -48.15 -84.02
N LEU A 232 27.82 -49.26 -83.30
CA LEU A 232 27.38 -49.40 -81.92
C LEU A 232 28.12 -48.43 -80.99
N ARG A 233 29.44 -48.26 -81.16
CA ARG A 233 30.21 -47.27 -80.39
C ARG A 233 29.79 -45.83 -80.70
N ALA A 234 29.56 -45.51 -81.98
CA ALA A 234 29.07 -44.19 -82.36
C ALA A 234 27.70 -43.90 -81.72
N ARG A 235 26.79 -44.88 -81.74
CA ARG A 235 25.45 -44.72 -81.15
C ARG A 235 25.50 -44.67 -79.62
N LEU A 236 26.35 -45.47 -78.98
CA LEU A 236 26.61 -45.37 -77.54
C LEU A 236 27.08 -43.97 -77.16
N ALA A 237 28.06 -43.41 -77.89
CA ALA A 237 28.58 -42.07 -77.61
C ALA A 237 27.51 -40.98 -77.75
N GLU A 238 26.64 -41.08 -78.76
CA GLU A 238 25.51 -40.16 -78.98
C GLU A 238 24.48 -40.25 -77.84
N THR A 239 24.09 -41.47 -77.45
CA THR A 239 23.15 -41.69 -76.34
C THR A 239 23.74 -41.23 -75.01
N VAL A 240 25.00 -41.56 -74.70
CA VAL A 240 25.68 -41.08 -73.49
C VAL A 240 25.76 -39.55 -73.47
N SER A 241 25.95 -38.90 -74.62
CA SER A 241 25.88 -37.44 -74.69
C SER A 241 24.47 -36.89 -74.44
N SER A 242 23.42 -37.61 -74.85
CA SER A 242 22.05 -37.24 -74.54
C SER A 242 21.72 -37.43 -73.05
N ILE A 243 22.21 -38.50 -72.42
CA ILE A 243 22.09 -38.73 -70.96
C ILE A 243 22.79 -37.60 -70.21
N ASP A 244 24.02 -37.24 -70.60
CA ASP A 244 24.76 -36.11 -70.01
C ASP A 244 23.99 -34.79 -70.12
N GLY A 245 23.39 -34.50 -71.28
CA GLY A 245 22.59 -33.29 -71.48
C GLY A 245 21.36 -33.23 -70.57
N VAL A 246 20.59 -34.32 -70.49
CA VAL A 246 19.40 -34.39 -69.62
C VAL A 246 19.80 -34.31 -68.15
N TRP A 247 20.80 -35.09 -67.73
CA TRP A 247 21.28 -35.07 -66.35
C TRP A 247 21.75 -33.68 -65.92
N ARG A 248 22.52 -32.98 -66.78
CA ARG A 248 22.98 -31.61 -66.51
C ARG A 248 21.82 -30.62 -66.38
N ALA A 249 20.81 -30.72 -67.24
CA ALA A 249 19.62 -29.88 -67.12
C ALA A 249 18.93 -30.12 -65.77
N THR A 250 18.65 -31.39 -65.45
CA THR A 250 17.98 -31.77 -64.20
C THR A 250 18.75 -31.33 -62.96
N ILE A 251 20.07 -31.57 -62.90
CA ILE A 251 20.87 -31.25 -61.72
C ILE A 251 21.06 -29.73 -61.53
N VAL A 252 21.10 -28.95 -62.62
CA VAL A 252 21.20 -27.49 -62.56
C VAL A 252 19.88 -26.88 -62.08
N ASP A 253 18.76 -27.36 -62.61
CA ASP A 253 17.43 -26.92 -62.19
C ASP A 253 17.18 -27.26 -60.71
N LEU A 254 17.61 -28.46 -60.27
CA LEU A 254 17.63 -28.84 -58.85
C LEU A 254 18.49 -27.90 -58.00
N ALA A 255 19.71 -27.59 -58.44
CA ALA A 255 20.60 -26.67 -57.72
C ALA A 255 19.99 -25.27 -57.55
N ASP A 256 19.37 -24.74 -58.61
CA ASP A 256 18.73 -23.42 -58.58
C ASP A 256 17.50 -23.40 -57.66
N MET A 257 16.70 -24.47 -57.69
CA MET A 257 15.57 -24.65 -56.79
C MET A 257 16.03 -24.73 -55.32
N TYR A 258 17.04 -25.54 -55.00
CA TYR A 258 17.58 -25.62 -53.64
C TYR A 258 18.18 -24.29 -53.18
N ALA A 259 18.89 -23.58 -54.05
CA ALA A 259 19.42 -22.24 -53.75
C ALA A 259 18.30 -21.25 -53.46
N THR A 260 17.27 -21.20 -54.31
CA THR A 260 16.09 -20.34 -54.13
C THR A 260 15.35 -20.64 -52.82
N ARG A 261 15.15 -21.93 -52.50
CA ARG A 261 14.57 -22.36 -51.22
C ARG A 261 15.41 -21.93 -50.03
N ALA A 262 16.73 -22.10 -50.10
CA ALA A 262 17.65 -21.70 -49.04
C ALA A 262 17.62 -20.18 -48.81
N GLU A 263 17.55 -19.38 -49.88
CA GLU A 263 17.41 -17.93 -49.79
C GLU A 263 16.07 -17.52 -49.17
N ALA A 264 14.97 -18.14 -49.58
CA ALA A 264 13.65 -17.89 -49.02
C ALA A 264 13.60 -18.21 -47.51
N ARG A 265 14.19 -19.35 -47.09
CA ARG A 265 14.32 -19.75 -45.67
C ARG A 265 15.18 -18.76 -44.89
N ARG A 266 16.32 -18.33 -45.45
CA ARG A 266 17.18 -17.29 -44.85
C ARG A 266 16.40 -15.98 -44.62
N ASN A 267 15.67 -15.53 -45.63
CA ASN A 267 14.89 -14.30 -45.55
C ASN A 267 13.74 -14.42 -44.53
N ALA A 268 13.07 -15.58 -44.47
CA ALA A 268 12.06 -15.88 -43.47
C ALA A 268 12.63 -15.88 -42.04
N LEU A 269 13.82 -16.47 -41.83
CA LEU A 269 14.52 -16.43 -40.55
C LEU A 269 14.84 -14.99 -40.12
N ILE A 270 15.40 -14.17 -41.02
CA ILE A 270 15.69 -12.75 -40.74
C ILE A 270 14.40 -12.01 -40.37
N ALA A 271 13.32 -12.19 -41.13
CA ALA A 271 12.03 -11.56 -40.86
C ALA A 271 11.46 -11.97 -39.49
N ASN A 272 11.53 -13.26 -39.14
CA ASN A 272 11.07 -13.78 -37.86
C ASN A 272 11.89 -13.24 -36.67
N VAL A 273 13.22 -13.15 -36.82
CA VAL A 273 14.10 -12.57 -35.80
C VAL A 273 13.82 -11.08 -35.62
N VAL A 274 13.66 -10.32 -36.71
CA VAL A 274 13.31 -8.89 -36.66
C VAL A 274 11.96 -8.68 -35.98
N LEU A 275 10.96 -9.50 -36.33
CA LEU A 275 9.64 -9.46 -35.71
C LEU A 275 9.72 -9.76 -34.20
N ALA A 276 10.48 -10.78 -33.80
CA ALA A 276 10.68 -11.13 -32.39
C ALA A 276 11.35 -10.00 -31.60
N ILE A 277 12.41 -9.39 -32.15
CA ILE A 277 13.06 -8.22 -31.55
C ILE A 277 12.08 -7.06 -31.43
N GLY A 278 11.28 -6.80 -32.47
CA GLY A 278 10.24 -5.77 -32.46
C GLY A 278 9.20 -5.98 -31.37
N LEU A 279 8.68 -7.21 -31.23
CA LEU A 279 7.73 -7.57 -30.19
C LEU A 279 8.32 -7.41 -28.78
N LEU A 280 9.57 -7.83 -28.58
CA LEU A 280 10.27 -7.63 -27.31
C LEU A 280 10.49 -6.15 -27.00
N ALA A 281 10.83 -5.34 -27.99
CA ALA A 281 11.00 -3.90 -27.83
C ALA A 281 9.68 -3.21 -27.47
N VAL A 282 8.57 -3.57 -28.12
CA VAL A 282 7.23 -3.07 -27.77
C VAL A 282 6.84 -3.49 -26.36
N ALA A 283 7.04 -4.76 -25.99
CA ALA A 283 6.78 -5.23 -24.64
C ALA A 283 7.61 -4.46 -23.58
N ALA A 284 8.89 -4.20 -23.88
CA ALA A 284 9.77 -3.41 -23.01
C ALA A 284 9.29 -1.95 -22.89
N LEU A 285 8.90 -1.31 -23.99
CA LEU A 285 8.37 0.07 -23.98
C LEU A 285 7.08 0.16 -23.17
N VAL A 286 6.14 -0.78 -23.34
CA VAL A 286 4.90 -0.84 -22.57
C VAL A 286 5.21 -1.05 -21.08
N MET A 287 6.13 -1.95 -20.73
CA MET A 287 6.56 -2.15 -19.35
C MET A 287 7.19 -0.91 -18.73
N LEU A 288 8.06 -0.21 -19.46
CA LEU A 288 8.69 1.03 -19.01
C LEU A 288 7.64 2.13 -18.81
N GLY A 289 6.67 2.26 -19.72
CA GLY A 289 5.58 3.22 -19.60
C GLY A 289 4.67 2.95 -18.40
N ILE A 290 4.20 1.71 -18.22
CA ILE A 290 3.38 1.30 -17.08
C ILE A 290 4.17 1.46 -15.77
N GLY A 291 5.42 0.98 -15.75
CA GLY A 291 6.30 1.05 -14.59
C GLY A 291 6.55 2.49 -14.14
N HIS A 292 6.92 3.36 -15.08
CA HIS A 292 7.14 4.77 -14.78
C HIS A 292 5.86 5.44 -14.28
N GLY A 293 4.72 5.25 -14.96
CA GLY A 293 3.45 5.88 -14.58
C GLY A 293 2.95 5.48 -13.19
N ILE A 294 2.95 4.18 -12.88
CA ILE A 294 2.45 3.68 -11.58
C ILE A 294 3.41 4.06 -10.45
N ILE A 295 4.72 3.84 -10.62
CA ILE A 295 5.70 4.06 -9.54
C ILE A 295 5.79 5.54 -9.20
N THR A 296 5.90 6.41 -10.20
CA THR A 296 5.97 7.87 -9.97
C THR A 296 4.66 8.42 -9.41
N GLY A 297 3.51 7.97 -9.93
CA GLY A 297 2.20 8.41 -9.47
C GLY A 297 1.88 8.01 -8.02
N VAL A 298 2.16 6.77 -7.62
CA VAL A 298 1.94 6.32 -6.24
C VAL A 298 2.94 6.98 -5.28
N SER A 299 4.22 7.04 -5.65
CA SER A 299 5.24 7.65 -4.78
C SER A 299 5.01 9.14 -4.55
N SER A 300 4.51 9.89 -5.55
CA SER A 300 4.20 11.31 -5.40
C SER A 300 3.03 11.55 -4.43
N LEU A 301 2.00 10.70 -4.45
CA LEU A 301 0.87 10.75 -3.52
C LEU A 301 1.26 10.34 -2.09
N VAL A 302 2.11 9.33 -1.93
CA VAL A 302 2.65 8.93 -0.62
C VAL A 302 3.49 10.06 -0.03
N ALA A 303 4.40 10.65 -0.81
CA ALA A 303 5.20 11.80 -0.38
C ALA A 303 4.31 13.01 -0.04
N ARG A 304 3.20 13.20 -0.75
CA ARG A 304 2.25 14.27 -0.43
C ARG A 304 1.53 14.05 0.90
N MET A 305 1.13 12.82 1.20
CA MET A 305 0.49 12.48 2.47
C MET A 305 1.45 12.69 3.65
N GLN A 306 2.73 12.35 3.48
CA GLN A 306 3.77 12.61 4.49
C GLN A 306 3.90 14.11 4.79
N ARG A 307 4.02 14.96 3.76
CA ARG A 307 4.08 16.41 3.95
C ARG A 307 2.83 16.99 4.62
N LEU A 308 1.65 16.44 4.33
CA LEU A 308 0.41 16.85 4.99
C LEU A 308 0.45 16.53 6.49
N MET A 309 0.97 15.36 6.89
CA MET A 309 1.15 15.00 8.30
C MET A 309 2.19 15.87 9.01
N GLU A 310 3.17 16.40 8.28
CA GLU A 310 4.16 17.36 8.78
C GLU A 310 3.61 18.81 8.89
N GLY A 311 2.36 19.04 8.45
CA GLY A 311 1.66 20.32 8.59
C GLY A 311 1.60 21.19 7.33
N ASP A 312 2.08 20.69 6.18
CA ASP A 312 1.97 21.39 4.88
C ASP A 312 0.58 21.20 4.25
N VAL A 313 -0.32 22.10 4.61
CA VAL A 313 -1.68 22.20 4.07
C VAL A 313 -1.81 23.10 2.85
N GLU A 314 -0.77 23.86 2.49
CA GLU A 314 -0.82 24.89 1.44
C GLU A 314 -0.48 24.34 0.05
N SER A 315 0.46 23.38 -0.03
CA SER A 315 0.86 22.78 -1.31
C SER A 315 -0.33 22.15 -2.05
N ASP A 316 -0.23 22.01 -3.38
CA ASP A 316 -1.27 21.36 -4.21
C ASP A 316 -1.06 19.84 -4.36
N VAL A 317 -2.16 19.09 -4.48
CA VAL A 317 -2.14 17.61 -4.48
C VAL A 317 -1.91 17.13 -5.93
N PRO A 318 -0.82 16.39 -6.21
CA PRO A 318 -0.52 15.92 -7.57
C PRO A 318 -1.60 14.94 -8.05
N HIS A 319 -1.69 14.74 -9.37
CA HIS A 319 -2.61 13.77 -10.00
C HIS A 319 -4.11 14.02 -9.78
N ARG A 320 -4.50 15.20 -9.30
CA ARG A 320 -5.92 15.56 -9.08
C ARG A 320 -6.79 15.44 -10.34
N ALA A 321 -6.22 15.72 -11.51
CA ALA A 321 -6.94 15.68 -12.78
C ALA A 321 -7.05 14.27 -13.39
N ASP A 322 -6.33 13.29 -12.83
CA ASP A 322 -6.31 11.94 -13.38
C ASP A 322 -7.69 11.28 -13.19
N ARG A 323 -8.17 10.55 -14.20
CA ARG A 323 -9.49 9.89 -14.19
C ARG A 323 -9.42 8.42 -13.75
N ASN A 324 -8.30 8.01 -13.18
CA ASN A 324 -7.99 6.66 -12.72
C ASN A 324 -7.96 6.60 -11.19
N GLU A 325 -7.50 5.47 -10.64
CA GLU A 325 -7.39 5.22 -9.21
C GLU A 325 -6.47 6.21 -8.48
N LEU A 326 -5.43 6.72 -9.16
CA LEU A 326 -4.54 7.74 -8.58
C LEU A 326 -5.29 9.05 -8.34
N GLY A 327 -6.17 9.45 -9.26
CA GLY A 327 -7.02 10.62 -9.10
C GLY A 327 -8.03 10.49 -7.96
N GLU A 328 -8.60 9.29 -7.76
CA GLU A 328 -9.47 9.01 -6.61
C GLU A 328 -8.71 9.11 -5.28
N ILE A 329 -7.49 8.58 -5.20
CA ILE A 329 -6.62 8.73 -4.02
C ILE A 329 -6.29 10.22 -3.80
N ALA A 330 -5.96 10.97 -4.85
CA ALA A 330 -5.69 12.40 -4.76
C ALA A 330 -6.89 13.18 -4.19
N LYS A 331 -8.12 12.86 -4.60
CA LYS A 331 -9.34 13.46 -4.05
C LYS A 331 -9.51 13.15 -2.56
N ALA A 332 -9.26 11.91 -2.14
CA ALA A 332 -9.29 11.55 -0.73
C ALA A 332 -8.25 12.34 0.08
N VAL A 333 -7.03 12.49 -0.44
CA VAL A 333 -5.98 13.33 0.18
C VAL A 333 -6.42 14.80 0.30
N ILE A 334 -7.17 15.34 -0.67
CA ILE A 334 -7.75 16.69 -0.59
C ILE A 334 -8.76 16.80 0.56
N VAL A 335 -9.62 15.79 0.76
CA VAL A 335 -10.57 15.77 1.88
C VAL A 335 -9.81 15.75 3.22
N PHE A 336 -8.75 14.95 3.32
CA PHE A 336 -7.89 14.94 4.51
C PHE A 336 -7.22 16.29 4.77
N ARG A 337 -6.73 16.96 3.73
CA ARG A 337 -6.18 18.31 3.83
C ARG A 337 -7.22 19.30 4.36
N GLN A 338 -8.45 19.22 3.86
CA GLN A 338 -9.53 20.09 4.31
C GLN A 338 -9.85 19.87 5.79
N ASN A 339 -9.96 18.61 6.22
CA ASN A 339 -10.18 18.27 7.62
C ASN A 339 -9.05 18.79 8.53
N ALA A 340 -7.79 18.72 8.07
CA ALA A 340 -6.65 19.25 8.83
C ALA A 340 -6.73 20.77 9.01
N ILE A 341 -7.16 21.50 7.97
CA ILE A 341 -7.39 22.95 8.04
C ILE A 341 -8.55 23.27 9.01
N ASP A 342 -9.65 22.54 8.90
CA ASP A 342 -10.84 22.76 9.72
C ASP A 342 -10.54 22.49 11.21
N MET A 343 -9.76 21.46 11.51
CA MET A 343 -9.37 21.14 12.88
C MET A 343 -8.49 22.24 13.51
N ARG A 344 -7.61 22.85 12.71
CA ARG A 344 -6.82 24.02 13.15
C ARG A 344 -7.69 25.23 13.45
N ARG A 345 -8.65 25.54 12.57
CA ARG A 345 -9.59 26.65 12.79
C ARG A 345 -10.47 26.45 14.02
N LEU A 346 -10.89 25.20 14.26
CA LEU A 346 -11.67 24.84 15.46
C LEU A 346 -10.85 25.04 16.74
N GLU A 347 -9.57 24.66 16.73
CA GLU A 347 -8.69 24.86 17.89
C GLU A 347 -8.43 26.35 18.16
N GLU A 348 -8.17 27.15 17.12
CA GLU A 348 -8.04 28.61 17.24
C GLU A 348 -9.32 29.26 17.78
N ALA A 349 -10.50 28.82 17.31
CA ALA A 349 -11.79 29.30 17.81
C ALA A 349 -12.04 28.90 19.28
N ARG A 350 -11.61 27.69 19.68
CA ARG A 350 -11.71 27.22 21.06
C ARG A 350 -10.85 28.06 22.00
N LEU A 351 -9.60 28.30 21.64
CA LEU A 351 -8.70 29.13 22.45
C LEU A 351 -9.22 30.57 22.61
N ALA A 352 -9.80 31.15 21.54
CA ALA A 352 -10.43 32.46 21.60
C ALA A 352 -11.68 32.47 22.51
N ALA A 353 -12.48 31.41 22.49
CA ALA A 353 -13.67 31.28 23.35
C ALA A 353 -13.28 31.10 24.83
N GLU A 354 -12.25 30.30 25.12
CA GLU A 354 -11.72 30.09 26.47
C GLU A 354 -11.13 31.40 27.06
N ALA A 355 -10.40 32.17 26.26
CA ALA A 355 -9.86 33.47 26.67
C ALA A 355 -10.97 34.47 27.04
N LYS A 356 -12.04 34.54 26.22
CA LYS A 356 -13.19 35.41 26.48
C LYS A 356 -13.97 34.99 27.74
N ALA A 357 -14.15 33.70 27.95
CA ALA A 357 -14.84 33.17 29.13
C ALA A 357 -14.07 33.44 30.44
N ALA A 358 -12.74 33.41 30.39
CA ALA A 358 -11.89 33.74 31.54
C ALA A 358 -12.00 35.24 31.92
N GLU A 359 -12.04 36.13 30.91
CA GLU A 359 -12.22 37.57 31.12
C GLU A 359 -13.57 37.91 31.76
N ASP A 360 -14.67 37.36 31.23
CA ASP A 360 -16.02 37.59 31.76
C ASP A 360 -16.17 37.10 33.22
N ARG A 361 -15.55 35.95 33.56
CA ARG A 361 -15.59 35.41 34.92
C ARG A 361 -14.82 36.28 35.93
N ALA A 362 -13.66 36.81 35.55
CA ALA A 362 -12.86 37.67 36.42
C ALA A 362 -13.59 38.98 36.78
N LEU A 363 -14.33 39.56 35.83
CA LEU A 363 -15.13 40.77 36.06
C LEU A 363 -16.27 40.53 37.06
N LEU A 364 -16.98 39.40 36.95
CA LEU A 364 -18.07 39.02 37.86
C LEU A 364 -17.59 38.77 39.30
N GLU A 365 -16.46 38.06 39.48
CA GLU A 365 -15.89 37.79 40.80
C GLU A 365 -15.39 39.09 41.47
N ALA A 366 -14.84 40.03 40.70
CA ALA A 366 -14.43 41.35 41.22
C ALA A 366 -15.62 42.20 41.70
N GLU A 367 -16.73 42.21 40.96
CA GLU A 367 -17.95 42.96 41.32
C GLU A 367 -18.58 42.45 42.62
N LEU A 368 -18.64 41.13 42.82
CA LEU A 368 -19.13 40.53 44.07
C LEU A 368 -18.23 40.88 45.27
N ASN A 369 -16.91 40.70 45.13
CA ASN A 369 -15.96 40.94 46.20
C ASN A 369 -15.97 42.40 46.66
N ALA A 370 -16.08 43.36 45.74
CA ALA A 370 -16.18 44.77 46.08
C ALA A 370 -17.45 45.10 46.87
N SER A 371 -18.61 44.58 46.42
CA SER A 371 -19.92 44.84 47.03
C SER A 371 -20.07 44.18 48.41
N VAL A 372 -19.74 42.90 48.53
CA VAL A 372 -19.79 42.14 49.79
C VAL A 372 -18.71 42.63 50.76
N GLY A 373 -17.50 42.88 50.27
CA GLY A 373 -16.38 43.35 51.09
C GLY A 373 -16.68 44.67 51.80
N ALA A 374 -17.34 45.61 51.11
CA ALA A 374 -17.73 46.90 51.69
C ALA A 374 -18.68 46.74 52.88
N VAL A 375 -19.68 45.86 52.77
CA VAL A 375 -20.67 45.62 53.82
C VAL A 375 -20.08 44.88 55.01
N VAL A 376 -19.26 43.85 54.76
CA VAL A 376 -18.56 43.11 55.84
C VAL A 376 -17.63 44.04 56.62
N ALA A 377 -16.90 44.92 55.92
CA ALA A 377 -16.03 45.90 56.57
C ALA A 377 -16.83 46.91 57.42
N ALA A 378 -18.02 47.33 56.98
CA ALA A 378 -18.89 48.21 57.74
C ALA A 378 -19.46 47.51 58.99
N ALA A 379 -19.96 46.28 58.84
CA ALA A 379 -20.47 45.46 59.93
C ALA A 379 -19.39 45.19 61.00
N GLY A 380 -18.14 44.96 60.58
CA GLY A 380 -17.00 44.80 61.48
C GLY A 380 -16.70 46.02 62.35
N ARG A 381 -17.16 47.21 61.94
CA ARG A 381 -17.07 48.46 62.72
C ARG A 381 -18.36 48.80 63.48
N GLY A 382 -19.34 47.91 63.50
CA GLY A 382 -20.65 48.13 64.14
C GLY A 382 -21.65 48.93 63.29
N ASP A 383 -21.32 49.27 62.04
CA ASP A 383 -22.25 49.90 61.11
C ASP A 383 -23.01 48.84 60.31
N PHE A 384 -24.22 48.53 60.75
CA PHE A 384 -25.12 47.59 60.08
C PHE A 384 -26.09 48.27 59.11
N SER A 385 -25.92 49.55 58.76
CA SER A 385 -26.81 50.27 57.84
C SER A 385 -26.48 50.02 56.35
N GLN A 386 -25.25 49.58 56.06
CA GLN A 386 -24.79 49.31 54.69
C GLN A 386 -25.48 48.08 54.08
N ARG A 387 -25.66 48.11 52.75
CA ARG A 387 -26.27 47.01 51.99
C ARG A 387 -25.45 46.69 50.75
N ALA A 388 -25.32 45.40 50.45
CA ALA A 388 -24.64 44.90 49.25
C ALA A 388 -25.58 45.09 48.06
N ALA A 389 -25.03 45.58 46.95
CA ALA A 389 -25.78 45.79 45.72
C ALA A 389 -26.26 44.46 45.14
N GLU A 390 -27.57 44.32 44.94
CA GLU A 390 -28.17 43.16 44.27
C GLU A 390 -28.29 43.44 42.77
N SER A 391 -27.24 43.14 42.01
CA SER A 391 -27.23 43.23 40.54
C SER A 391 -27.78 41.94 39.91
N GLU A 392 -28.63 42.05 38.89
CA GLU A 392 -29.10 40.89 38.10
C GLU A 392 -27.92 40.15 37.43
N ARG A 393 -26.81 40.87 37.19
CA ARG A 393 -25.59 40.33 36.59
C ARG A 393 -24.91 39.28 37.46
N LEU A 394 -25.17 39.26 38.78
CA LEU A 394 -24.57 38.32 39.72
C LEU A 394 -25.19 36.91 39.66
N GLY A 395 -26.30 36.71 38.96
CA GLY A 395 -26.96 35.40 38.81
C GLY A 395 -27.11 34.67 40.15
N ASN A 396 -26.51 33.47 40.25
CA ASN A 396 -26.55 32.64 41.46
C ASN A 396 -25.90 33.32 42.70
N LEU A 397 -24.94 34.23 42.50
CA LEU A 397 -24.22 34.92 43.58
C LEU A 397 -25.06 36.02 44.25
N ARG A 398 -26.21 36.40 43.66
CA ARG A 398 -27.17 37.33 44.28
C ARG A 398 -27.67 36.85 45.64
N SER A 399 -27.81 35.54 45.82
CA SER A 399 -28.24 34.93 47.08
C SER A 399 -27.32 35.28 48.26
N ILE A 400 -26.02 35.46 48.01
CA ILE A 400 -25.02 35.82 49.02
C ILE A 400 -25.21 37.28 49.46
N ALA A 401 -25.36 38.21 48.51
CA ALA A 401 -25.61 39.61 48.81
C ALA A 401 -26.93 39.79 49.59
N SER A 402 -27.98 39.06 49.20
CA SER A 402 -29.27 39.10 49.86
C SER A 402 -29.21 38.55 51.30
N GLY A 403 -28.52 37.43 51.50
CA GLY A 403 -28.31 36.85 52.83
C GLY A 403 -27.54 37.80 53.77
N LEU A 404 -26.51 38.48 53.26
CA LEU A 404 -25.74 39.47 54.02
C LEU A 404 -26.58 40.68 54.42
N ASN A 405 -27.42 41.18 53.50
CA ASN A 405 -28.36 42.27 53.78
C ASN A 405 -29.37 41.90 54.86
N GLY A 406 -29.90 40.67 54.84
CA GLY A 406 -30.80 40.15 55.86
C GLY A 406 -30.15 40.08 57.25
N LEU A 407 -28.90 39.62 57.33
CA LEU A 407 -28.14 39.60 58.59
C LEU A 407 -27.92 41.00 59.16
N CYS A 408 -27.53 41.97 58.32
CA CYS A 408 -27.32 43.36 58.76
C CYS A 408 -28.62 43.97 59.30
N ALA A 409 -29.74 43.79 58.61
CA ALA A 409 -31.04 44.30 59.05
C ALA A 409 -31.48 43.70 60.39
N ALA A 410 -31.26 42.40 60.63
CA ALA A 410 -31.60 41.75 61.90
C ALA A 410 -30.72 42.26 63.06
N ALA A 411 -29.41 42.43 62.83
CA ALA A 411 -28.49 42.95 63.83
C ALA A 411 -28.79 44.42 64.19
N GLU A 412 -29.05 45.26 63.18
CA GLU A 412 -29.43 46.67 63.34
C GLU A 412 -30.70 46.82 64.19
N ALA A 413 -31.74 46.05 63.85
CA ALA A 413 -33.01 46.03 64.57
C ALA A 413 -32.82 45.67 66.06
N PHE A 414 -32.07 44.60 66.33
CA PHE A 414 -31.81 44.11 67.69
C PHE A 414 -31.00 45.09 68.52
N LEU A 415 -29.89 45.61 67.98
CA LEU A 415 -29.04 46.56 68.70
C LEU A 415 -29.79 47.84 69.05
N ALA A 416 -30.66 48.34 68.16
CA ALA A 416 -31.48 49.50 68.43
C ALA A 416 -32.48 49.28 69.58
N ASP A 417 -33.06 48.07 69.71
CA ASP A 417 -33.94 47.73 70.84
C ASP A 417 -33.17 47.55 72.15
N ALA A 418 -32.00 46.90 72.09
CA ALA A 418 -31.14 46.72 73.25
C ALA A 418 -30.61 48.05 73.78
N ASP A 419 -30.21 48.97 72.89
CA ASP A 419 -29.75 50.32 73.24
C ASP A 419 -30.86 51.14 73.90
N ARG A 420 -32.08 51.12 73.33
CA ARG A 420 -33.26 51.76 73.94
C ARG A 420 -33.55 51.23 75.35
N ALA A 421 -33.48 49.91 75.54
CA ALA A 421 -33.70 49.30 76.84
C ALA A 421 -32.61 49.67 77.85
N ALA A 422 -31.34 49.61 77.43
CA ALA A 422 -30.22 50.00 78.28
C ALA A 422 -30.29 51.48 78.69
N ALA A 423 -30.65 52.37 77.76
CA ALA A 423 -30.83 53.79 78.04
C ALA A 423 -31.96 54.04 79.05
N ALA A 424 -33.08 53.33 78.92
CA ALA A 424 -34.18 53.41 79.89
C ALA A 424 -33.76 52.94 81.29
N PHE A 425 -33.01 51.84 81.39
CA PHE A 425 -32.50 51.34 82.67
C PHE A 425 -31.52 52.31 83.32
N ALA A 426 -30.63 52.92 82.53
CA ALA A 426 -29.69 53.93 83.01
C ALA A 426 -30.40 55.20 83.52
N ALA A 427 -31.56 55.55 82.94
CA ALA A 427 -32.39 56.66 83.39
C ALA A 427 -33.25 56.32 84.63
N GLY A 428 -33.18 55.09 85.16
CA GLY A 428 -33.97 54.62 86.29
C GLY A 428 -35.38 54.15 85.93
N ASP A 429 -35.74 54.14 84.64
CA ASP A 429 -37.00 53.56 84.16
C ASP A 429 -36.85 52.03 84.00
N LEU A 430 -37.18 51.31 85.06
CA LEU A 430 -37.17 49.85 85.09
C LEU A 430 -38.48 49.24 84.54
N SER A 431 -39.39 50.05 83.98
CA SER A 431 -40.64 49.59 83.37
C SER A 431 -40.52 49.28 81.88
N HIS A 432 -39.49 49.81 81.20
CA HIS A 432 -39.26 49.58 79.78
C HIS A 432 -39.02 48.10 79.45
N ARG A 433 -39.63 47.60 78.38
CA ARG A 433 -39.49 46.20 77.91
C ARG A 433 -39.21 46.15 76.41
N ILE A 434 -38.31 45.27 76.00
CA ILE A 434 -38.14 44.92 74.59
C ILE A 434 -39.32 44.02 74.18
N THR A 435 -40.17 44.50 73.27
CA THR A 435 -41.40 43.82 72.85
C THR A 435 -41.28 43.08 71.51
N ARG A 436 -40.29 43.41 70.69
CA ARG A 436 -40.07 42.73 69.41
C ARG A 436 -39.55 41.31 69.66
N THR A 437 -40.13 40.33 68.97
CA THR A 437 -39.67 38.94 69.00
C THR A 437 -38.43 38.77 68.13
N TYR A 438 -37.37 38.22 68.72
CA TYR A 438 -36.13 37.88 68.02
C TYR A 438 -35.88 36.38 68.12
N GLU A 439 -35.36 35.79 67.05
CA GLU A 439 -34.96 34.38 67.04
C GLU A 439 -33.52 34.18 67.49
N GLY A 440 -33.18 32.95 67.91
CA GLY A 440 -31.82 32.56 68.28
C GLY A 440 -31.23 33.39 69.43
N ARG A 441 -29.94 33.75 69.31
CA ARG A 441 -29.23 34.46 70.38
C ARG A 441 -29.77 35.86 70.65
N PHE A 442 -30.30 36.56 69.65
CA PHE A 442 -30.88 37.89 69.84
C PHE A 442 -32.10 37.83 70.77
N GLY A 443 -32.95 36.82 70.63
CA GLY A 443 -34.09 36.58 71.53
C GLY A 443 -33.66 36.35 72.98
N ILE A 444 -32.66 35.49 73.18
CA ILE A 444 -32.14 35.17 74.52
C ILE A 444 -31.64 36.43 75.23
N VAL A 445 -30.94 37.32 74.52
CA VAL A 445 -30.41 38.55 75.14
C VAL A 445 -31.54 39.55 75.44
N ALA A 446 -32.52 39.70 74.55
CA ALA A 446 -33.69 40.55 74.80
C ALA A 446 -34.47 40.11 76.06
N ASP A 447 -34.69 38.80 76.23
CA ASP A 447 -35.34 38.24 77.41
C ASP A 447 -34.54 38.48 78.69
N ASN A 448 -33.21 38.30 78.63
CA ASN A 448 -32.33 38.55 79.77
C ASN A 448 -32.36 40.02 80.21
N LEU A 449 -32.39 40.97 79.27
CA LEU A 449 -32.53 42.40 79.58
C LEU A 449 -33.86 42.70 80.27
N ASN A 450 -34.96 42.14 79.77
CA ASN A 450 -36.29 42.28 80.38
C ASN A 450 -36.32 41.69 81.81
N ARG A 451 -35.69 40.53 82.02
CA ARG A 451 -35.58 39.89 83.35
C ARG A 451 -34.74 40.72 84.33
N ALA A 452 -33.63 41.28 83.87
CA ALA A 452 -32.77 42.13 84.69
C ALA A 452 -33.53 43.37 85.18
N ALA A 453 -34.30 44.04 84.31
CA ALA A 453 -35.16 45.16 84.68
C ALA A 453 -36.21 44.77 85.72
N GLY A 454 -36.85 43.60 85.54
CA GLY A 454 -37.81 43.07 86.51
C GLY A 454 -37.19 42.84 87.90
N ALA A 455 -36.02 42.22 87.96
CA ALA A 455 -35.32 41.96 89.22
C ALA A 455 -34.88 43.25 89.93
N ALA A 456 -34.34 44.21 89.20
CA ALA A 456 -33.97 45.52 89.74
C ALA A 456 -35.20 46.29 90.27
N GLY A 457 -36.32 46.24 89.54
CA GLY A 457 -37.58 46.88 89.96
C GLY A 457 -38.12 46.29 91.26
N GLN A 458 -38.04 44.96 91.44
CA GLN A 458 -38.42 44.30 92.69
C GLN A 458 -37.53 44.72 93.86
N ALA A 459 -36.21 44.78 93.66
CA ALA A 459 -35.26 45.18 94.70
C ALA A 459 -35.52 46.62 95.20
N MET A 460 -35.77 47.57 94.29
CA MET A 460 -36.13 48.95 94.65
C MET A 460 -37.49 49.05 95.37
N GLY A 461 -38.46 48.22 94.99
CA GLY A 461 -39.74 48.10 95.70
C GLY A 461 -39.55 47.66 97.16
N GLN A 462 -38.70 46.66 97.41
CA GLN A 462 -38.39 46.18 98.75
C GLN A 462 -37.65 47.23 99.59
N ALA A 463 -36.67 47.92 99.00
CA ALA A 463 -35.95 49.02 99.68
C ALA A 463 -36.89 50.16 100.09
N THR A 464 -37.84 50.52 99.22
CA THR A 464 -38.85 51.55 99.50
C THR A 464 -39.79 51.14 100.64
N LEU A 465 -40.19 49.86 100.67
CA LEU A 465 -41.02 49.31 101.75
C LEU A 465 -40.27 49.33 103.10
N ALA A 466 -39.02 48.89 103.13
CA ALA A 466 -38.18 48.92 104.32
C ALA A 466 -38.00 50.35 104.87
N ALA A 467 -37.72 51.32 104.00
CA ALA A 467 -37.59 52.73 104.39
C ALA A 467 -38.88 53.28 105.03
N LYS A 468 -40.06 52.94 104.49
CA LYS A 468 -41.35 53.31 105.10
C LYS A 468 -41.53 52.71 106.50
N THR A 469 -41.18 51.44 106.68
CA THR A 469 -41.26 50.78 107.99
C THR A 469 -40.32 51.44 109.01
N THR A 470 -39.08 51.76 108.63
CA THR A 470 -38.12 52.45 109.49
C THR A 470 -38.59 53.86 109.86
N LEU A 471 -39.18 54.61 108.93
CA LEU A 471 -39.74 55.93 109.21
C LEU A 471 -40.89 55.85 110.22
N GLY A 472 -41.79 54.87 110.07
CA GLY A 472 -42.86 54.63 111.04
C GLY A 472 -42.34 54.31 112.44
N ALA A 473 -41.35 53.41 112.55
CA ALA A 473 -40.72 53.08 113.83
C ALA A 473 -40.03 54.31 114.49
N ALA A 474 -39.39 55.17 113.70
CA ALA A 474 -38.79 56.40 114.21
C ALA A 474 -39.83 57.38 114.78
N GLN A 475 -41.01 57.49 114.16
CA GLN A 475 -42.12 58.32 114.66
C GLN A 475 -42.70 57.78 115.98
N GLU A 476 -42.81 56.45 116.12
CA GLU A 476 -43.22 55.81 117.39
C GLU A 476 -42.21 56.07 118.51
N ILE A 477 -40.90 55.94 118.22
CA ILE A 477 -39.83 56.25 119.18
C ILE A 477 -39.90 57.71 119.63
N GLN A 478 -40.13 58.65 118.70
CA GLN A 478 -40.24 60.07 119.03
C GLN A 478 -41.41 60.33 119.99
N THR A 479 -42.58 59.74 119.72
CA THR A 479 -43.76 59.86 120.60
C THR A 479 -43.49 59.28 121.99
N ALA A 480 -42.82 58.12 122.06
CA ALA A 480 -42.44 57.49 123.33
C ALA A 480 -41.42 58.32 124.13
N ALA A 481 -40.48 58.97 123.45
CA ALA A 481 -39.51 59.87 124.07
C ALA A 481 -40.17 61.12 124.67
N GLU A 482 -41.17 61.68 123.98
CA GLU A 482 -41.97 62.82 124.46
C GLU A 482 -42.76 62.47 125.75
N ASP A 483 -43.45 61.31 125.78
CA ASP A 483 -44.19 60.85 126.98
C ASP A 483 -43.25 60.59 128.17
N MET A 484 -42.07 60.01 127.91
CA MET A 484 -41.06 59.80 128.94
C MET A 484 -40.52 61.12 129.50
N SER A 485 -40.30 62.13 128.65
CA SER A 485 -39.88 63.46 129.08
C SER A 485 -40.92 64.12 129.98
N ALA A 486 -42.21 64.05 129.61
CA ALA A 486 -43.30 64.59 130.43
C ALA A 486 -43.38 63.92 131.81
N ARG A 487 -43.24 62.60 131.88
CA ARG A 487 -43.20 61.86 133.16
C ARG A 487 -41.97 62.20 134.02
N ALA A 488 -40.83 62.43 133.39
CA ALA A 488 -39.61 62.84 134.09
C ALA A 488 -39.76 64.24 134.72
N GLU A 489 -40.41 65.18 134.01
CA GLU A 489 -40.79 66.49 134.56
C GLU A 489 -41.77 66.37 135.72
N GLU A 490 -42.80 65.53 135.61
CA GLU A 490 -43.77 65.28 136.68
C GLU A 490 -43.11 64.64 137.92
N GLN A 491 -42.18 63.69 137.73
CA GLN A 491 -41.40 63.13 138.84
C GLN A 491 -40.49 64.17 139.50
N ALA A 492 -39.87 65.06 138.73
CA ALA A 492 -39.05 66.14 139.27
C ALA A 492 -39.90 67.10 140.11
N ALA A 493 -41.08 67.49 139.63
CA ALA A 493 -42.01 68.34 140.38
C ALA A 493 -42.48 67.68 141.70
N ASN A 494 -42.84 66.39 141.65
CA ASN A 494 -43.21 65.64 142.87
C ASN A 494 -42.05 65.53 143.87
N LEU A 495 -40.81 65.38 143.39
CA LEU A 495 -39.61 65.39 144.24
C LEU A 495 -39.37 66.77 144.86
N GLU A 496 -39.62 67.85 144.12
CA GLU A 496 -39.51 69.23 144.60
C GLU A 496 -40.55 69.51 145.70
N GLU A 497 -41.80 69.06 145.51
CA GLU A 497 -42.86 69.13 146.53
C GLU A 497 -42.52 68.28 147.77
N THR A 498 -41.98 67.07 147.56
CA THR A 498 -41.52 66.21 148.67
C THR A 498 -40.38 66.87 149.45
N ALA A 499 -39.44 67.54 148.77
CA ALA A 499 -38.34 68.27 149.40
C ALA A 499 -38.85 69.49 150.20
N ALA A 500 -39.79 70.26 149.65
CA ALA A 500 -40.41 71.39 150.34
C ALA A 500 -41.20 70.94 151.59
N ALA A 501 -41.98 69.86 151.48
CA ALA A 501 -42.69 69.28 152.62
C ALA A 501 -41.73 68.76 153.70
N LEU A 502 -40.57 68.20 153.32
CA LEU A 502 -39.52 67.80 154.24
C LEU A 502 -38.87 69.01 154.95
N GLU A 503 -38.65 70.14 154.26
CA GLU A 503 -38.17 71.38 154.88
C GLU A 503 -39.18 71.94 155.89
N GLU A 504 -40.47 71.96 155.55
CA GLU A 504 -41.54 72.43 156.44
C GLU A 504 -41.68 71.54 157.68
N MET A 505 -41.64 70.22 157.51
CA MET A 505 -41.60 69.26 158.63
C MET A 505 -40.39 69.50 159.53
N THR A 506 -39.20 69.70 158.95
CA THR A 506 -37.96 69.94 159.70
C THR A 506 -38.05 71.24 160.50
N SER A 507 -38.64 72.29 159.93
CA SER A 507 -38.92 73.56 160.60
C SER A 507 -39.90 73.39 161.77
N SER A 508 -41.02 72.70 161.55
CA SER A 508 -42.01 72.40 162.61
C SER A 508 -41.42 71.56 163.74
N VAL A 509 -40.57 70.58 163.44
CA VAL A 509 -39.87 69.77 164.44
C VAL A 509 -38.91 70.63 165.25
N LYS A 510 -38.16 71.53 164.60
CA LYS A 510 -37.28 72.50 165.28
C LYS A 510 -38.09 73.43 166.20
N GLN A 511 -39.19 73.97 165.70
CA GLN A 511 -40.09 74.84 166.47
C GLN A 511 -40.71 74.12 167.67
N ASN A 512 -41.17 72.87 167.50
CA ASN A 512 -41.67 72.05 168.60
C ASN A 512 -40.58 71.73 169.63
N ALA A 513 -39.34 71.49 169.20
CA ALA A 513 -38.21 71.28 170.09
C ALA A 513 -37.88 72.54 170.91
N ASP A 514 -37.95 73.73 170.30
CA ASP A 514 -37.72 75.02 170.98
C ASP A 514 -38.87 75.36 171.95
N ASN A 515 -40.13 75.16 171.55
CA ASN A 515 -41.30 75.31 172.43
C ASN A 515 -41.24 74.37 173.65
N ALA A 516 -40.81 73.12 173.45
CA ALA A 516 -40.64 72.15 174.53
C ALA A 516 -39.53 72.59 175.51
N ARG A 517 -38.44 73.20 175.01
CA ARG A 517 -37.40 73.80 175.86
C ARG A 517 -37.91 75.00 176.66
N GLU A 518 -38.70 75.89 176.06
CA GLU A 518 -39.29 77.05 176.75
C GLU A 518 -40.32 76.65 177.82
N ALA A 519 -41.20 75.70 177.51
CA ALA A 519 -42.16 75.17 178.48
C ALA A 519 -41.45 74.49 179.66
N ALA A 520 -40.39 73.73 179.39
CA ALA A 520 -39.56 73.12 180.44
C ALA A 520 -38.80 74.14 181.30
N ALA A 521 -38.49 75.33 180.75
CA ALA A 521 -37.89 76.43 181.51
C ALA A 521 -38.92 77.15 182.39
N SER A 522 -40.14 77.36 181.88
CA SER A 522 -41.22 78.07 182.58
C SER A 522 -41.79 77.27 183.75
N ALA A 523 -41.86 75.93 183.63
CA ALA A 523 -42.35 75.06 184.69
C ALA A 523 -41.41 74.94 185.92
N ARG A 524 -40.21 75.54 185.89
CA ARG A 524 -39.25 75.54 187.01
C ARG A 524 -39.26 76.84 187.84
N GLN A 525 -40.08 77.83 187.46
CA GLN A 525 -40.37 79.03 188.25
C GLN A 525 -41.73 78.89 188.91
#